data_AF-A0A7G8EB33-F1
#
_entry.id   AF-A0A7G8EB33-F1
#
_cell.length_a   1.000
_cell.length_b   1.000
_cell.length_c   1.000
_cell.angle_alpha   90.00
_cell.angle_beta   90.00
_cell.angle_gamma   90.00
#
_symmetry.space_group_name_H-M   'P 1'
#
loop_
_entity.id
_entity.type
_entity.pdbx_description
1 polymer ?
#
loop_
_entity_poly.entity_id
_entity_poly.type
_entity_poly.pdbx_seq_one_letter_code
_entity_poly.pdbx_strand_id
1 'polypeptide(L)'
;MPIRWYGPADPTDPTYRHFNRVVNLTLHGMAFAAVNSGLWFFQEMRHPWSHLNVVTGLWLVGLVIHLTVVLRLRPEPEPDNPAS
;
A
#
# COMPACT_ATOMS: atom_id res chain seq x y z
N MET A 1 10.70 17.99 24.75
CA MET A 1 10.64 16.54 25.06
C MET A 1 10.93 15.78 23.76
N PRO A 2 11.72 14.70 23.75
CA PRO A 2 11.92 13.92 22.54
C PRO A 2 10.58 13.28 22.15
N ILE A 3 10.18 13.42 20.89
CA ILE A 3 9.00 12.73 20.37
C ILE A 3 9.35 11.23 20.40
N ARG A 4 8.73 10.45 21.28
CA ARG A 4 8.79 8.98 21.25
C ARG A 4 7.84 8.53 20.17
N TRP A 5 8.36 8.30 18.96
CA TRP A 5 7.51 7.97 17.82
C TRP A 5 6.80 6.64 18.02
N TYR A 6 7.47 5.61 18.54
CA TYR A 6 6.86 4.35 18.96
C TYR A 6 7.76 3.71 20.03
N GLY A 7 7.18 2.95 20.97
CA GLY A 7 7.94 1.98 21.75
C GLY A 7 8.60 0.92 20.84
N PRO A 8 9.38 -0.03 21.38
CA PRO A 8 9.90 -1.12 20.56
C PRO A 8 8.75 -1.77 19.77
N ALA A 9 8.90 -1.84 18.44
CA ALA A 9 7.87 -2.35 17.56
C ALA A 9 7.58 -3.81 17.91
N ASP A 10 6.38 -4.08 18.43
CA ASP A 10 5.91 -5.43 18.69
C ASP A 10 5.31 -6.01 17.40
N PRO A 11 5.92 -7.05 16.78
CA PRO A 11 5.40 -7.65 15.56
C PRO A 11 4.03 -8.32 15.75
N THR A 12 3.65 -8.60 17.00
CA THR A 12 2.39 -9.25 17.35
C THR A 12 1.24 -8.25 17.54
N ASP A 13 1.55 -6.97 17.74
CA ASP A 13 0.55 -5.91 17.91
C ASP A 13 -0.31 -5.75 16.63
N PRO A 14 -1.65 -5.92 16.73
CA PRO A 14 -2.55 -5.78 15.60
C PRO A 14 -2.52 -4.36 14.97
N THR A 15 -2.28 -3.32 15.76
CA THR A 15 -2.16 -1.93 15.30
C THR A 15 -0.90 -1.74 14.48
N TYR A 16 0.25 -2.15 15.01
CA TYR A 16 1.52 -2.16 14.27
C TYR A 16 1.43 -2.94 12.95
N ARG A 17 0.83 -4.13 12.97
CA ARG A 17 0.62 -4.94 11.76
C ARG A 17 -0.29 -4.27 10.74
N HIS A 18 -1.33 -3.57 11.17
CA HIS A 18 -2.20 -2.81 10.27
C HIS A 18 -1.46 -1.63 9.64
N PHE A 19 -0.71 -0.86 10.44
CA PHE A 19 0.14 0.20 9.94
C PHE A 19 1.13 -0.29 8.89
N ASN A 20 1.84 -1.39 9.16
CA ASN A 20 2.77 -2.00 8.20
C ASN A 20 2.08 -2.37 6.86
N ARG A 21 0.85 -2.91 6.92
CA ARG A 21 0.06 -3.22 5.72
C ARG A 21 -0.29 -1.95 4.92
N VAL A 22 -0.66 -0.87 5.61
CA VAL A 22 -0.93 0.44 4.97
C VAL A 22 0.32 0.99 4.30
N VAL A 23 1.47 0.98 5.00
CA VAL A 23 2.75 1.44 4.44
C VAL A 23 3.12 0.63 3.19
N ASN A 24 3.02 -0.70 3.27
CA ASN A 24 3.29 -1.57 2.12
C ASN A 24 2.35 -1.28 0.94
N LEU A 25 1.06 -1.08 1.19
CA LEU A 25 0.11 -0.71 0.14
C LEU A 25 0.51 0.61 -0.53
N THR A 26 0.87 1.63 0.25
CA THR A 26 1.31 2.93 -0.27
C THR A 26 2.58 2.79 -1.11
N LEU A 27 3.58 2.01 -0.67
CA LEU A 27 4.80 1.76 -1.43
C LEU A 27 4.50 1.09 -2.78
N HIS A 28 3.63 0.08 -2.80
CA HIS A 28 3.23 -0.58 -4.04
C HIS A 28 2.44 0.36 -4.95
N GLY A 29 1.58 1.21 -4.38
CA GLY A 29 0.84 2.24 -5.12
C GLY A 29 1.76 3.26 -5.78
N MET A 30 2.78 3.73 -5.06
CA MET A 30 3.79 4.64 -5.62
C MET A 30 4.61 3.98 -6.73
N ALA A 31 5.04 2.72 -6.52
CA ALA A 31 5.78 1.97 -7.53
C ALA A 31 4.93 1.75 -8.80
N PHE A 32 3.66 1.37 -8.63
CA PHE A 32 2.71 1.26 -9.72
C PHE A 32 2.57 2.58 -10.48
N ALA A 33 2.35 3.69 -9.79
CA ALA A 33 2.20 5.00 -10.43
C ALA A 33 3.46 5.43 -11.18
N ALA A 34 4.64 5.30 -10.56
CA ALA A 34 5.90 5.71 -11.16
C ALA A 34 6.26 4.87 -12.40
N VAL A 35 6.12 3.55 -12.32
CA VAL A 35 6.46 2.66 -13.44
C VAL A 35 5.44 2.75 -14.57
N ASN A 36 4.15 2.69 -14.26
CA ASN A 36 3.13 2.73 -15.31
C ASN A 36 3.09 4.11 -15.99
N SER A 37 3.27 5.22 -15.27
CA SER A 37 3.34 6.54 -15.92
C SER A 37 4.53 6.64 -16.87
N GLY A 38 5.72 6.14 -16.49
CA GLY A 38 6.87 6.08 -17.38
C GLY A 38 6.65 5.19 -18.59
N LEU A 39 6.13 3.97 -18.39
CA LEU A 39 5.86 3.04 -19.49
C LEU A 39 4.83 3.59 -20.47
N TRP A 40 3.74 4.21 -19.98
CA TRP A 40 2.72 4.83 -20.81
C TRP A 40 3.23 6.07 -21.55
N PHE A 41 4.17 6.82 -20.95
CA PHE A 41 4.87 7.89 -21.66
C PHE A 41 5.73 7.36 -22.82
N PHE A 42 6.50 6.28 -22.60
CA PHE A 42 7.28 5.65 -23.66
C PHE A 42 6.43 4.94 -24.72
N GLN A 43 5.25 4.44 -24.35
CA GLN A 43 4.30 3.83 -25.28
C GLN A 43 3.92 4.77 -26.43
N GLU A 44 3.82 6.07 -26.14
CA GLU A 44 3.52 7.11 -27.12
C GLU A 44 4.72 7.42 -28.04
N MET A 45 5.93 6.97 -27.66
CA MET A 45 7.17 7.20 -28.42
C MET A 45 7.48 6.04 -29.37
N ARG A 46 6.83 6.02 -30.54
CA ARG A 46 7.14 5.26 -31.78
C ARG A 46 7.35 3.72 -31.69
N HIS A 47 7.43 3.12 -30.51
CA HIS A 47 7.52 1.67 -30.30
C HIS A 47 6.43 1.22 -29.30
N PRO A 48 5.17 1.14 -29.76
CA PRO A 48 4.08 0.72 -28.90
C PRO A 48 4.27 -0.75 -28.51
N TRP A 49 4.38 -1.00 -27.21
CA TRP A 49 4.35 -2.34 -26.64
C TRP A 49 2.90 -2.84 -26.60
N SER A 50 2.60 -3.92 -27.33
CA SER A 50 1.26 -4.49 -27.47
C SER A 50 0.61 -4.94 -26.16
N HIS A 51 1.40 -5.33 -25.16
CA HIS A 51 0.90 -5.97 -23.94
C HIS A 51 0.87 -5.04 -22.72
N LEU A 52 1.18 -3.75 -22.89
CA LEU A 52 1.25 -2.81 -21.78
C LEU A 52 -0.08 -2.69 -21.01
N ASN A 53 -1.20 -2.75 -21.72
CA ASN A 53 -2.55 -2.78 -21.12
C ASN A 53 -2.75 -3.95 -20.16
N VAL A 54 -2.29 -5.15 -20.56
CA VAL A 54 -2.45 -6.37 -19.77
C VAL A 54 -1.56 -6.31 -18.53
N VAL A 55 -0.32 -5.85 -18.68
CA VAL A 55 0.62 -5.71 -17.55
C VAL A 55 0.10 -4.68 -16.55
N THR A 56 -0.31 -3.49 -17.03
CA THR A 56 -0.89 -2.44 -16.18
C THR A 56 -2.15 -2.94 -15.47
N GLY A 57 -3.05 -3.61 -16.21
CA GLY A 57 -4.30 -4.13 -15.67
C GLY A 57 -4.12 -5.22 -14.61
N LEU A 58 -3.26 -6.21 -14.86
CA LEU A 58 -2.98 -7.27 -13.88
C LEU A 58 -2.33 -6.72 -12.61
N TRP A 59 -1.42 -5.76 -12.75
CA TRP A 59 -0.79 -5.13 -11.59
C TRP A 59 -1.80 -4.28 -10.79
N LEU A 60 -2.70 -3.56 -11.48
CA LEU A 60 -3.79 -2.83 -10.83
C LEU A 60 -4.72 -3.77 -10.05
N VAL A 61 -5.07 -4.94 -10.63
CA VAL A 61 -5.86 -5.96 -9.93
C VAL A 61 -5.12 -6.42 -8.66
N GLY A 62 -3.80 -6.65 -8.73
CA GLY A 62 -2.98 -6.95 -7.56
C GLY A 62 -3.06 -5.87 -6.47
N LEU A 63 -3.04 -4.59 -6.84
CA LEU A 63 -3.23 -3.47 -5.91
C LEU A 63 -4.62 -3.46 -5.27
N VAL A 64 -5.67 -3.73 -6.05
CA VAL A 64 -7.04 -3.79 -5.54
C VAL A 64 -7.20 -4.93 -4.53
N ILE A 65 -6.60 -6.10 -4.80
CA ILE A 65 -6.56 -7.22 -3.87
C ILE A 65 -5.82 -6.81 -2.59
N HIS A 66 -4.66 -6.14 -2.71
CA HIS A 66 -3.90 -5.68 -1.54
C HIS A 66 -4.71 -4.68 -0.70
N LEU A 67 -5.34 -3.68 -1.34
CA LEU A 67 -6.23 -2.73 -0.66
C LEU A 67 -7.35 -3.46 0.09
N THR A 68 -7.98 -4.44 -0.54
CA THR A 68 -9.03 -5.25 0.07
C THR A 68 -8.52 -5.96 1.33
N VAL A 69 -7.31 -6.54 1.29
CA VAL A 69 -6.67 -7.17 2.46
C VAL A 69 -6.42 -6.17 3.59
N VAL A 70 -5.95 -4.95 3.28
CA VAL A 70 -5.72 -3.90 4.28
C VAL A 70 -7.04 -3.51 4.97
N LEU A 71 -8.10 -3.30 4.19
CA LEU A 71 -9.42 -2.91 4.71
C LEU A 71 -10.05 -4.04 5.55
N ARG A 72 -9.96 -5.29 5.09
CA ARG A 72 -10.56 -6.45 5.78
C ARG A 72 -9.90 -6.78 7.11
N LEU A 73 -8.61 -6.50 7.24
CA LEU A 73 -7.84 -6.86 8.43
C LEU A 73 -7.51 -5.65 9.31
N ARG A 74 -8.33 -4.60 9.22
CA ARG A 74 -8.28 -3.43 10.09
C ARG A 74 -8.70 -3.85 11.52
N PRO A 75 -7.89 -3.55 12.55
CA PRO A 75 -8.27 -3.82 13.93
C PRO A 75 -9.43 -2.92 14.38
N GLU A 76 -10.20 -3.40 15.34
CA GLU A 76 -11.22 -2.58 16.00
C GLU A 76 -10.55 -1.46 16.81
N PRO A 77 -11.20 -0.29 16.96
CA PRO A 77 -10.74 0.74 17.88
C PRO A 77 -10.71 0.15 19.30
N GLU A 78 -9.60 0.33 20.01
CA GLU A 78 -9.56 0.06 21.45
C GLU A 78 -10.68 0.88 22.11
N PRO A 79 -11.55 0.27 22.94
CA PRO A 79 -12.56 1.04 23.65
C PRO A 79 -11.87 2.08 24.55
N ASP A 80 -12.35 3.33 24.52
CA ASP A 80 -11.87 4.40 25.41
C ASP A 80 -11.89 3.90 26.85
N ASN A 81 -10.70 3.64 27.41
CA ASN A 81 -10.56 3.37 28.82
C ASN A 81 -10.51 4.72 29.54
N PRO A 82 -11.51 5.11 30.35
CA PRO A 82 -11.56 6.41 31.02
C PRO A 82 -10.48 6.59 32.12
N ALA A 83 -9.47 5.74 32.16
CA ALA A 83 -8.43 5.69 33.20
C ALA A 83 -7.00 6.02 32.71
N SER A 84 -6.81 6.45 31.45
CA SER A 84 -5.49 6.87 30.93
C SER A 84 -5.33 8.39 30.85
#